data_AF-A0A6A5CAT2-F1
#
_entry.id   AF-A0A6A5CAT2-F1
#
_cell.length_a   1.000
_cell.length_b   1.000
_cell.length_c   1.000
_cell.angle_alpha   90.00
_cell.angle_beta   90.00
_cell.angle_gamma   90.00
#
_symmetry.space_group_name_H-M   'P 1'
#
loop_
_entity.id
_entity.type
_entity.pdbx_description
1 polymer ?
#
loop_
_entity_poly.entity_id
_entity_poly.type
_entity_poly.pdbx_seq_one_letter_code
_entity_poly.pdbx_strand_id
1 'polypeptide(L)'
;MTNSTSTTRSSSSKPTLQLLNLHLRPPLSFESSTLLDNAAAYLWKTTTVRRDEVKSYVEQALKIHPDIPLILLGDFNEKSSVGVFTSNSTFSNYLRENDYVDALQDATTWYWPLKGPFSLWGSYDHVFYRKQEWKVEAQQVLDKYKERASDHLPCIVSLRRAHKAKQEDSKEGEANFSRMTESDVEALLQYVDAKKKVRMKVTPAIKTFADEHNFNPNQARSRFYERMRLIKLLKEQSESTSSSTTSSTTATTTHNSKEMNVLPDVVSRLIKEEQQKQEQKKRKQQQVDDENDDVENDENEDEYDFDKLLVSTPGKVTTVEKNIEHLLSAIRFENETTRIIIYRLCSHMDYAISKGTPRNRIVSLTFTVASQPNINKMVKKLSNIKCRK
;
A
#
# COMPACT_ATOMS: atom_id res chain seq x y z
N MET A 1 5.92 61.59 -18.19
CA MET A 1 5.07 60.39 -18.03
C MET A 1 5.97 59.21 -17.78
N THR A 2 6.17 58.83 -16.52
CA THR A 2 7.01 57.68 -16.12
C THR A 2 6.08 56.54 -15.71
N ASN A 3 5.97 55.52 -16.58
CA ASN A 3 5.20 54.31 -16.30
C ASN A 3 5.94 53.48 -15.25
N SER A 4 5.48 53.59 -14.00
CA SER A 4 5.95 52.75 -12.90
C SER A 4 5.21 51.40 -12.98
N THR A 5 5.82 50.42 -13.64
CA THR A 5 5.36 49.03 -13.68
C THR A 5 5.53 48.41 -12.30
N SER A 6 4.44 48.31 -11.54
CA SER A 6 4.43 47.58 -10.27
C SER A 6 4.55 46.08 -10.57
N THR A 7 5.75 45.53 -10.43
CA THR A 7 5.97 44.09 -10.42
C THR A 7 5.36 43.55 -9.13
N THR A 8 4.09 43.15 -9.19
CA THR A 8 3.47 42.33 -8.13
C THR A 8 4.27 41.05 -8.03
N ARG A 9 5.18 40.98 -7.05
CA ARG A 9 5.85 39.73 -6.66
C ARG A 9 4.75 38.75 -6.32
N SER A 10 4.48 37.83 -7.25
CA SER A 10 3.72 36.62 -7.00
C SER A 10 4.19 36.05 -5.68
N SER A 11 3.29 36.01 -4.70
CA SER A 11 3.55 35.42 -3.40
C SER A 11 3.82 33.94 -3.64
N SER A 12 5.09 33.59 -3.82
CA SER A 12 5.53 32.22 -4.02
C SER A 12 4.97 31.40 -2.87
N SER A 13 4.03 30.51 -3.17
CA SER A 13 3.47 29.60 -2.18
C SER A 13 4.64 28.87 -1.54
N LYS A 14 4.72 28.98 -0.21
CA LYS A 14 5.77 28.32 0.56
C LYS A 14 5.74 26.82 0.24
N PRO A 15 6.89 26.17 0.04
CA PRO A 15 6.91 24.77 -0.31
C PRO A 15 6.25 23.95 0.79
N THR A 16 5.29 23.13 0.40
CA THR A 16 4.55 22.22 1.27
C THR A 16 5.00 20.78 1.10
N LEU A 17 4.90 20.02 2.19
CA LEU A 17 5.23 18.60 2.26
C LEU A 17 4.18 17.89 3.13
N GLN A 18 3.76 16.69 2.72
CA GLN A 18 2.99 15.77 3.54
C GLN A 18 3.88 14.70 4.15
N LEU A 19 3.72 14.48 5.45
CA LEU A 19 4.29 13.33 6.15
C LEU A 19 3.17 12.42 6.65
N LEU A 20 3.27 11.14 6.31
CA LEU A 20 2.41 10.08 6.83
C LEU A 20 3.23 9.20 7.76
N ASN A 21 3.07 9.42 9.07
CA ASN A 21 3.69 8.60 10.11
C ASN A 21 2.81 7.39 10.43
N LEU A 22 3.31 6.19 10.17
CA LEU A 22 2.59 4.93 10.28
C LEU A 22 3.12 4.09 11.45
N HIS A 23 2.21 3.38 12.09
CA HIS A 23 2.53 2.28 13.00
C HIS A 23 1.55 1.16 12.66
N LEU A 24 1.98 0.26 11.77
CA LEU A 24 1.13 -0.84 11.30
C LEU A 24 0.98 -1.91 12.37
N ARG A 25 -0.06 -2.74 12.24
CA ARG A 25 -0.28 -3.82 13.22
C ARG A 25 0.94 -4.73 13.32
N PRO A 26 1.33 -5.13 14.54
CA PRO A 26 2.32 -6.18 14.71
C PRO A 26 1.79 -7.50 14.12
N PRO A 27 2.68 -8.49 13.94
CA PRO A 27 2.25 -9.79 13.46
C PRO A 27 1.14 -10.37 14.34
N LEU A 28 0.08 -10.89 13.70
CA LEU A 28 -1.00 -11.54 14.44
C LEU A 28 -0.44 -12.83 15.04
N SER A 29 -0.42 -12.91 16.37
CA SER A 29 -0.28 -14.19 17.08
C SER A 29 -1.68 -14.78 17.24
N PHE A 30 -1.88 -16.03 16.83
CA PHE A 30 -3.09 -16.76 17.13
C PHE A 30 -2.86 -17.54 18.42
N GLU A 31 -3.88 -17.66 19.27
CA GLU A 31 -3.82 -18.53 20.46
C GLU A 31 -3.83 -20.02 20.10
N SER A 32 -3.73 -20.37 18.80
CA SER A 32 -3.63 -21.75 18.34
C SER A 32 -2.36 -22.42 18.90
N SER A 33 -2.51 -23.66 19.36
CA SER A 33 -1.47 -24.45 20.02
C SER A 33 -0.35 -24.91 19.08
N THR A 34 -0.49 -24.79 17.75
CA THR A 34 0.55 -25.25 16.81
C THR A 34 1.44 -24.12 16.32
N LEU A 35 2.74 -24.41 16.26
CA LEU A 35 3.79 -23.50 15.79
C LEU A 35 3.65 -23.21 14.28
N LEU A 36 3.07 -24.15 13.53
CA LEU A 36 2.83 -24.04 12.09
C LEU A 36 1.68 -23.09 11.76
N ASP A 37 0.57 -23.15 12.51
CA ASP A 37 -0.57 -22.24 12.29
C ASP A 37 -0.18 -20.79 12.62
N ASN A 38 0.58 -20.61 13.70
CA ASN A 38 1.17 -19.33 14.05
C ASN A 38 2.15 -18.81 12.99
N ALA A 39 3.00 -19.68 12.44
CA ALA A 39 3.91 -19.32 11.35
C ALA A 39 3.15 -18.96 10.06
N ALA A 40 2.10 -19.71 9.70
CA ALA A 40 1.28 -19.43 8.52
C ALA A 40 0.50 -18.12 8.66
N ALA A 41 -0.12 -17.89 9.81
CA ALA A 41 -0.74 -16.63 10.17
C ALA A 41 0.20 -15.43 10.08
N TYR A 42 1.39 -15.58 10.66
CA TYR A 42 2.44 -14.58 10.68
C TYR A 42 2.88 -14.22 9.25
N LEU A 43 3.10 -15.22 8.39
CA LEU A 43 3.63 -15.02 7.05
C LEU A 43 2.57 -14.55 6.03
N TRP A 44 1.34 -15.06 6.11
CA TRP A 44 0.34 -14.88 5.05
C TRP A 44 -0.76 -13.87 5.38
N LYS A 45 -1.42 -13.99 6.54
CA LYS A 45 -2.55 -13.10 6.89
C LYS A 45 -2.07 -11.71 7.29
N THR A 46 -0.97 -11.64 8.01
CA THR A 46 -0.45 -10.37 8.49
C THR A 46 0.03 -9.48 7.33
N THR A 47 0.69 -10.06 6.33
CA THR A 47 1.23 -9.30 5.19
C THR A 47 0.13 -8.65 4.34
N THR A 48 -0.98 -9.37 4.10
CA THR A 48 -2.13 -8.81 3.37
C THR A 48 -2.82 -7.70 4.14
N VAL A 49 -3.04 -7.88 5.45
CA VAL A 49 -3.64 -6.85 6.31
C VAL A 49 -2.82 -5.57 6.27
N ARG A 50 -1.50 -5.65 6.48
CA ARG A 50 -0.63 -4.46 6.46
C ARG A 50 -0.57 -3.78 5.11
N ARG A 51 -0.54 -4.55 4.02
CA ARG A 51 -0.63 -3.99 2.67
C ARG A 51 -1.90 -3.17 2.49
N ASP A 52 -3.04 -3.71 2.93
CA ASP A 52 -4.33 -3.06 2.78
C ASP A 52 -4.45 -1.81 3.69
N GLU A 53 -3.86 -1.85 4.89
CA GLU A 53 -3.69 -0.68 5.76
C GLU A 53 -2.87 0.44 5.08
N VAL A 54 -1.66 0.11 4.62
CA VAL A 54 -0.79 1.08 3.92
C VAL A 54 -1.50 1.67 2.71
N LYS A 55 -2.13 0.83 1.89
CA LYS A 55 -2.90 1.27 0.73
C LYS A 55 -3.99 2.27 1.12
N SER A 56 -4.80 1.93 2.12
CA SER A 56 -5.87 2.79 2.62
C SER A 56 -5.34 4.15 3.09
N TYR A 57 -4.23 4.17 3.84
CA TYR A 57 -3.64 5.41 4.34
C TYR A 57 -3.03 6.27 3.22
N VAL A 58 -2.33 5.65 2.27
CA VAL A 58 -1.73 6.34 1.13
C VAL A 58 -2.79 6.94 0.22
N GLU A 59 -3.83 6.18 -0.12
CA GLU A 59 -4.93 6.67 -0.96
C GLU A 59 -5.65 7.86 -0.32
N GLN A 60 -5.86 7.83 1.00
CA GLN A 60 -6.45 8.96 1.73
C GLN A 60 -5.54 10.19 1.75
N ALA A 61 -4.24 10.02 2.04
CA ALA A 61 -3.30 11.15 2.04
C ALA A 61 -3.25 11.83 0.66
N LEU A 62 -3.14 11.03 -0.40
CA LEU A 62 -3.14 11.53 -1.78
C LEU A 62 -4.49 12.16 -2.18
N LYS A 63 -5.62 11.73 -1.61
CA LYS A 63 -6.92 12.37 -1.85
C LYS A 63 -7.02 13.75 -1.20
N ILE A 64 -6.41 13.95 -0.02
CA ILE A 64 -6.50 15.20 0.72
C ILE A 64 -5.64 16.29 0.06
N HIS A 65 -4.41 15.97 -0.30
CA HIS A 65 -3.53 16.88 -1.01
C HIS A 65 -2.80 16.16 -2.16
N PRO A 66 -3.43 16.03 -3.35
CA PRO A 66 -2.86 15.27 -4.47
C PRO A 66 -1.55 15.86 -5.02
N ASP A 67 -1.38 17.18 -4.90
CA ASP A 67 -0.26 17.91 -5.50
C ASP A 67 0.94 18.11 -4.55
N ILE A 68 0.78 17.76 -3.27
CA ILE A 68 1.83 17.95 -2.26
C ILE A 68 2.63 16.64 -2.13
N PRO A 69 3.97 16.67 -2.29
CA PRO A 69 4.82 15.49 -2.13
C PRO A 69 4.56 14.76 -0.81
N LEU A 70 4.49 13.42 -0.86
CA LEU A 70 4.21 12.57 0.29
C LEU A 70 5.43 11.71 0.65
N ILE A 71 5.83 11.76 1.92
CA ILE A 71 6.80 10.84 2.51
C ILE A 71 6.06 9.99 3.54
N LEU A 72 6.27 8.67 3.50
CA LEU A 72 5.79 7.75 4.52
C LEU A 72 6.95 7.39 5.44
N LEU A 73 6.69 7.28 6.73
CA LEU A 73 7.68 6.86 7.70
C LEU A 73 7.04 6.15 8.88
N GLY A 74 7.82 5.39 9.65
CA GLY A 74 7.38 4.84 10.94
C GLY A 74 7.56 3.33 11.02
N ASP A 75 6.79 2.68 11.89
CA ASP A 75 6.79 1.23 12.05
C ASP A 75 5.90 0.57 11.02
N PHE A 76 6.48 -0.28 10.19
CA PHE A 76 5.70 -1.14 9.31
C PHE A 76 5.57 -2.55 9.88
N ASN A 77 6.26 -2.89 10.98
CA ASN A 77 6.27 -4.23 11.58
C ASN A 77 6.60 -5.36 10.58
N GLU A 78 7.22 -5.02 9.45
CA GLU A 78 7.50 -5.91 8.34
C GLU A 78 8.68 -5.38 7.54
N LYS A 79 9.57 -6.28 7.11
CA LYS A 79 10.75 -5.91 6.33
C LYS A 79 10.40 -5.47 4.92
N SER A 80 11.13 -4.48 4.37
CA SER A 80 10.88 -3.98 3.02
C SER A 80 11.33 -4.94 1.92
N SER A 81 12.47 -5.63 2.09
CA SER A 81 12.94 -6.60 1.09
C SER A 81 11.97 -7.75 0.95
N VAL A 82 11.63 -8.04 -0.29
CA VAL A 82 10.97 -9.28 -0.67
C VAL A 82 12.03 -10.38 -0.55
N GLY A 83 11.97 -11.20 0.49
CA GLY A 83 12.74 -12.44 0.55
C GLY A 83 12.23 -13.43 -0.51
N VAL A 84 13.01 -14.47 -0.82
CA VAL A 84 12.64 -15.52 -1.80
C VAL A 84 11.27 -16.16 -1.49
N PHE A 85 10.84 -16.11 -0.23
CA PHE A 85 9.59 -16.69 0.25
C PHE A 85 8.46 -15.69 0.53
N THR A 86 8.68 -14.38 0.40
CA THR A 86 7.61 -13.41 0.62
C THR A 86 6.81 -13.21 -0.67
N SER A 87 5.53 -13.53 -0.62
CA SER A 87 4.56 -13.41 -1.71
C SER A 87 4.45 -11.97 -2.24
N ASN A 88 3.85 -11.82 -3.42
CA ASN A 88 3.51 -10.51 -4.02
C ASN A 88 2.54 -9.65 -3.17
N SER A 89 2.18 -10.08 -1.96
CA SER A 89 1.17 -9.46 -1.10
C SER A 89 1.72 -8.54 -0.01
N THR A 90 3.02 -8.29 0.05
CA THR A 90 3.62 -7.37 1.04
C THR A 90 3.23 -5.91 0.77
N PHE A 91 3.24 -5.08 1.82
CA PHE A 91 3.06 -3.63 1.68
C PHE A 91 4.16 -3.00 0.79
N SER A 92 5.38 -3.54 0.85
CA SER A 92 6.53 -3.04 0.08
C SER A 92 6.35 -3.20 -1.43
N ASN A 93 5.64 -4.24 -1.88
CA ASN A 93 5.29 -4.41 -3.29
C ASN A 93 4.29 -3.35 -3.75
N TYR A 94 3.23 -3.09 -2.96
CA TYR A 94 2.29 -1.99 -3.26
C TYR A 94 3.01 -0.64 -3.35
N LEU A 95 3.89 -0.33 -2.39
CA LEU A 95 4.65 0.92 -2.39
C LEU A 95 5.58 1.02 -3.62
N ARG A 96 6.29 -0.06 -3.97
CA ARG A 96 7.15 -0.11 -5.15
C ARG A 96 6.37 0.06 -6.46
N GLU A 97 5.20 -0.55 -6.57
CA GLU A 97 4.29 -0.38 -7.72
C GLU A 97 3.80 1.06 -7.88
N ASN A 98 3.86 1.86 -6.81
CA ASN A 98 3.50 3.27 -6.76
C ASN A 98 4.75 4.20 -6.68
N ASP A 99 5.90 3.72 -7.18
CA ASP A 99 7.17 4.44 -7.29
C ASP A 99 7.79 4.91 -5.96
N TYR A 100 7.37 4.33 -4.84
CA TYR A 100 8.02 4.56 -3.55
C TYR A 100 9.24 3.65 -3.38
N VAL A 101 10.30 4.22 -2.80
CA VAL A 101 11.56 3.54 -2.48
C VAL A 101 11.85 3.74 -0.99
N ASP A 102 12.28 2.68 -0.32
CA ASP A 102 12.72 2.78 1.07
C ASP A 102 14.10 3.42 1.12
N ALA A 103 14.22 4.52 1.86
CA ALA A 103 15.49 5.17 2.13
C ALA A 103 16.39 4.31 3.01
N LEU A 104 15.87 3.51 3.94
CA LEU A 104 16.70 2.79 4.91
C LEU A 104 17.31 1.49 4.36
N GLN A 105 16.85 1.00 3.21
CA GLN A 105 17.42 -0.15 2.49
C GLN A 105 17.62 -1.37 3.40
N ASP A 106 16.60 -1.72 4.18
CA ASP A 106 16.62 -2.84 5.14
C ASP A 106 17.66 -2.74 6.26
N ALA A 107 18.10 -1.52 6.61
CA ALA A 107 18.94 -1.31 7.79
C ALA A 107 18.26 -1.87 9.05
N THR A 108 19.05 -2.46 9.97
CA THR A 108 18.52 -2.96 11.24
C THR A 108 18.01 -1.81 12.09
N THR A 109 16.70 -1.76 12.32
CA THR A 109 16.03 -0.70 13.08
C THR A 109 15.37 -1.22 14.35
N TRP A 110 15.35 -2.53 14.56
CA TRP A 110 14.84 -3.16 15.77
C TRP A 110 15.86 -4.16 16.32
N TYR A 111 15.98 -4.18 17.64
CA TYR A 111 16.94 -5.00 18.36
C TYR A 111 16.36 -5.43 19.71
N TRP A 112 16.41 -6.74 19.97
CA TRP A 112 15.97 -7.32 21.23
C TRP A 112 17.07 -8.22 21.84
N PRO A 113 17.66 -7.85 22.97
CA PRO A 113 18.63 -8.71 23.63
C PRO A 113 17.93 -9.94 24.23
N LEU A 114 18.47 -11.14 23.96
CA LEU A 114 18.06 -12.37 24.64
C LEU A 114 19.05 -12.67 25.78
N LYS A 115 18.76 -13.69 26.59
CA LYS A 115 19.69 -14.11 27.65
C LYS A 115 21.01 -14.61 27.04
N GLY A 116 22.13 -14.13 27.56
CA GLY A 116 23.47 -14.55 27.13
C GLY A 116 23.95 -13.81 25.87
N PRO A 117 24.71 -14.47 24.97
CA PRO A 117 25.24 -13.85 23.75
C PRO A 117 24.22 -13.75 22.60
N PHE A 118 22.96 -14.10 22.85
CA PHE A 118 21.93 -14.17 21.82
C PHE A 118 21.16 -12.85 21.73
N SER A 119 20.73 -12.49 20.51
CA SER A 119 19.84 -11.35 20.28
C SER A 119 18.97 -11.59 19.06
N LEU A 120 17.83 -10.90 19.00
CA LEU A 120 17.00 -10.80 17.81
C LEU A 120 17.17 -9.40 17.21
N TRP A 121 17.05 -9.31 15.90
CA TRP A 121 17.14 -8.04 15.20
C TRP A 121 16.28 -8.05 13.94
N GLY A 122 15.87 -6.87 13.51
CA GLY A 122 14.94 -6.70 12.41
C GLY A 122 15.05 -5.33 11.76
N SER A 123 14.47 -5.21 10.57
CA SER A 123 14.26 -3.94 9.89
C SER A 123 12.74 -3.79 9.75
N TYR A 124 12.16 -3.01 10.66
CA TYR A 124 10.71 -2.81 10.75
C TYR A 124 10.33 -1.34 10.60
N ASP A 125 11.31 -0.45 10.74
CA ASP A 125 11.14 0.97 10.53
C ASP A 125 11.57 1.33 9.12
N HIS A 126 10.76 2.13 8.44
CA HIS A 126 11.07 2.54 7.06
C HIS A 126 10.82 4.02 6.85
N VAL A 127 11.45 4.56 5.80
CA VAL A 127 11.19 5.91 5.30
C VAL A 127 11.03 5.82 3.79
N PHE A 128 9.79 5.79 3.32
CA PHE A 128 9.47 5.69 1.90
C PHE A 128 9.25 7.07 1.27
N TYR A 129 9.84 7.25 0.09
CA TYR A 129 9.70 8.46 -0.71
C TYR A 129 9.58 8.12 -2.19
N ARG A 130 8.99 9.02 -2.98
CA ARG A 130 8.99 8.89 -4.44
C ARG A 130 10.33 9.35 -5.03
N LYS A 131 11.00 8.47 -5.76
CA LYS A 131 12.33 8.74 -6.33
C LYS A 131 12.37 9.92 -7.31
N GLN A 132 11.25 10.22 -7.95
CA GLN A 132 11.11 11.35 -8.87
C GLN A 132 11.03 12.70 -8.13
N GLU A 133 10.61 12.68 -6.86
CA GLU A 133 10.39 13.88 -6.04
C GLU A 133 11.55 14.15 -5.08
N TRP A 134 12.26 13.10 -4.65
CA TRP A 134 13.32 13.19 -3.64
C TRP A 134 14.52 12.32 -3.97
N LYS A 135 15.68 12.73 -3.46
CA LYS A 135 16.94 12.00 -3.47
C LYS A 135 17.45 11.85 -2.05
N VAL A 136 17.84 10.64 -1.65
CA VAL A 136 18.53 10.43 -0.37
C VAL A 136 19.94 11.01 -0.45
N GLU A 137 20.28 11.87 0.51
CA GLU A 137 21.64 12.40 0.68
C GLU A 137 22.42 11.66 1.76
N ALA A 138 21.73 11.28 2.84
CA ALA A 138 22.30 10.53 3.93
C ALA A 138 21.21 9.73 4.64
N GLN A 139 21.59 8.60 5.21
CA GLN A 139 20.76 7.78 6.08
C GLN A 139 21.64 7.22 7.20
N GLN A 140 21.09 7.11 8.41
CA GLN A 140 21.81 6.56 9.55
C GLN A 140 20.81 5.93 10.53
N VAL A 141 21.12 4.73 11.00
CA VAL A 141 20.48 4.16 12.20
C VAL A 141 21.42 4.34 13.38
N LEU A 142 20.92 4.84 14.50
CA LEU A 142 21.72 5.14 15.68
C LEU A 142 21.86 3.89 16.57
N ASP A 143 22.74 2.97 16.17
CA ASP A 143 23.02 1.71 16.86
C ASP A 143 23.55 1.86 18.30
N LYS A 144 24.19 2.98 18.64
CA LYS A 144 24.61 3.31 20.02
C LYS A 144 23.46 3.37 21.05
N TYR A 145 22.21 3.29 20.58
CA TYR A 145 21.01 3.23 21.43
C TYR A 145 20.46 1.80 21.63
N LYS A 146 21.14 0.75 21.15
CA LYS A 146 20.72 -0.66 21.33
C LYS A 146 20.43 -1.07 22.78
N GLU A 147 21.15 -0.50 23.74
CA GLU A 147 21.00 -0.81 25.18
C GLU A 147 20.15 0.22 25.93
N ARG A 148 19.34 1.02 25.22
CA ARG A 148 18.61 2.17 25.81
C ARG A 148 17.09 1.95 25.82
N ALA A 149 16.34 3.04 25.97
CA ALA A 149 14.92 3.08 26.37
C ALA A 149 13.90 2.43 25.41
N SER A 150 14.33 1.73 24.37
CA SER A 150 13.48 1.16 23.32
C SER A 150 14.21 0.04 22.60
N ASP A 151 13.44 -0.96 22.20
CA ASP A 151 13.86 -2.05 21.30
C ASP A 151 13.99 -1.57 19.84
N HIS A 152 13.29 -0.50 19.44
CA HIS A 152 13.54 0.20 18.17
C HIS A 152 14.68 1.23 18.27
N LEU A 153 15.53 1.24 17.24
CA LEU A 153 16.65 2.14 17.06
C LEU A 153 16.23 3.41 16.31
N PRO A 154 16.64 4.61 16.78
CA PRO A 154 16.34 5.84 16.07
C PRO A 154 16.94 5.86 14.67
N CYS A 155 16.12 6.25 13.70
CA CYS A 155 16.51 6.38 12.29
C CYS A 155 16.57 7.86 11.90
N ILE A 156 17.59 8.22 11.13
CA ILE A 156 17.80 9.55 10.55
C ILE A 156 17.88 9.39 9.04
N VAL A 157 17.02 10.09 8.31
CA VAL A 157 17.10 10.18 6.84
C VAL A 157 17.14 11.64 6.43
N SER A 158 18.10 11.97 5.58
CA SER A 158 18.28 13.26 4.94
C SER A 158 17.85 13.16 3.49
N LEU A 159 16.72 13.79 3.16
CA LEU A 159 16.18 13.83 1.81
C LEU A 159 16.42 15.21 1.19
N ARG A 160 16.88 15.22 -0.05
CA ARG A 160 16.93 16.40 -0.91
C ARG A 160 15.79 16.37 -1.91
N ARG A 161 15.00 17.44 -2.02
CA ARG A 161 14.02 17.55 -3.11
C ARG A 161 14.75 17.39 -4.43
N ALA A 162 14.34 16.43 -5.24
CA ALA A 162 14.75 16.40 -6.63
C ALA A 162 14.21 17.70 -7.21
N HIS A 163 15.10 18.65 -7.51
CA HIS A 163 14.71 19.74 -8.39
C HIS A 163 14.09 19.03 -9.59
N LYS A 164 12.83 19.35 -9.92
CA LYS A 164 12.33 19.06 -11.26
C LYS A 164 13.40 19.69 -12.15
N ALA A 165 14.32 18.87 -12.66
CA ALA A 165 15.28 19.30 -13.65
C ALA A 165 14.37 19.97 -14.66
N LYS A 166 14.52 21.30 -14.79
CA LYS A 166 13.58 22.13 -15.53
C LYS A 166 13.24 21.35 -16.76
N GLN A 167 11.97 20.94 -16.85
CA GLN A 167 11.41 20.18 -17.97
C GLN A 167 11.30 21.10 -19.21
N GLU A 168 12.25 22.04 -19.33
CA GLU A 168 12.46 23.01 -20.39
C GLU A 168 13.51 22.47 -21.36
N ASP A 169 14.49 21.65 -20.91
CA ASP A 169 15.52 21.07 -21.78
C ASP A 169 15.21 19.64 -22.26
N SER A 170 14.12 19.01 -21.78
CA SER A 170 13.68 17.67 -22.23
C SER A 170 12.45 17.68 -23.14
N LYS A 171 11.97 18.85 -23.57
CA LYS A 171 10.99 18.93 -24.68
C LYS A 171 11.58 18.53 -26.03
N GLU A 172 12.90 18.41 -26.14
CA GLU A 172 13.55 17.87 -27.34
C GLU A 172 13.70 16.34 -27.31
N GLY A 173 13.32 15.66 -26.21
CA GLY A 173 13.55 14.22 -26.04
C GLY A 173 12.37 13.39 -25.50
N GLU A 174 11.26 14.00 -25.06
CA GLU A 174 9.98 13.29 -25.06
C GLU A 174 9.63 13.05 -26.53
N ALA A 175 10.05 11.90 -27.05
CA ALA A 175 9.50 11.35 -28.28
C ALA A 175 7.99 11.57 -28.21
N ASN A 176 7.41 12.16 -29.25
CA ASN A 176 5.98 12.41 -29.39
C ASN A 176 5.22 11.09 -29.25
N PHE A 177 5.01 10.63 -28.02
CA PHE A 177 4.19 9.48 -27.72
C PHE A 177 2.76 9.94 -27.89
N SER A 178 2.03 9.23 -28.73
CA SER A 178 0.62 9.53 -28.94
C SER A 178 -0.14 9.33 -27.62
N ARG A 179 -1.13 10.19 -27.35
CA ARG A 179 -2.04 9.94 -26.24
C ARG A 179 -2.97 8.80 -26.62
N MET A 180 -3.03 7.74 -25.80
CA MET A 180 -3.97 6.63 -26.04
C MET A 180 -5.43 7.10 -25.94
N THR A 181 -6.18 6.88 -27.02
CA THR A 181 -7.63 7.04 -27.10
C THR A 181 -8.35 5.81 -26.54
N GLU A 182 -9.68 5.87 -26.36
CA GLU A 182 -10.47 4.69 -25.97
C GLU A 182 -10.38 3.57 -27.02
N SER A 183 -10.28 3.91 -28.30
CA SER A 183 -10.08 2.93 -29.38
C SER A 183 -8.75 2.19 -29.23
N ASP A 184 -7.69 2.90 -28.82
CA ASP A 184 -6.37 2.28 -28.59
C ASP A 184 -6.38 1.37 -27.37
N VAL A 185 -7.15 1.71 -26.33
CA VAL A 185 -7.32 0.86 -25.15
C VAL A 185 -8.06 -0.44 -25.51
N GLU A 186 -9.08 -0.35 -26.36
CA GLU A 186 -9.80 -1.54 -26.86
C GLU A 186 -8.90 -2.41 -27.74
N ALA A 187 -8.09 -1.81 -28.62
CA ALA A 187 -7.08 -2.52 -29.40
C ALA A 187 -6.03 -3.20 -28.50
N LEU A 188 -5.59 -2.53 -27.44
CA LEU A 188 -4.67 -3.08 -26.45
C LEU A 188 -5.26 -4.31 -25.74
N LEU A 189 -6.54 -4.27 -25.34
CA LEU A 189 -7.22 -5.42 -24.73
C LEU A 189 -7.23 -6.62 -25.68
N GLN A 190 -7.66 -6.41 -26.93
CA GLN A 190 -7.71 -7.45 -27.95
C GLN A 190 -6.32 -8.04 -28.23
N TYR A 191 -5.30 -7.18 -28.28
CA TYR A 191 -3.91 -7.60 -28.45
C TYR A 191 -3.45 -8.49 -27.29
N VAL A 192 -3.66 -8.07 -26.05
CA VAL A 192 -3.28 -8.85 -24.86
C VAL A 192 -4.00 -10.21 -24.84
N ASP A 193 -5.28 -10.27 -25.19
CA ASP A 193 -6.03 -11.52 -25.29
C ASP A 193 -5.51 -12.44 -26.39
N ALA A 194 -5.17 -11.90 -27.56
CA ALA A 194 -4.55 -12.66 -28.65
C ALA A 194 -3.19 -13.23 -28.23
N LYS A 195 -2.37 -12.43 -27.53
CA LYS A 195 -1.06 -12.86 -27.02
C LYS A 195 -1.15 -13.86 -25.87
N LYS A 196 -2.21 -13.82 -25.07
CA LYS A 196 -2.50 -14.82 -24.04
C LYS A 196 -2.75 -16.20 -24.64
N LYS A 197 -3.37 -16.29 -25.81
CA LYS A 197 -3.59 -17.58 -26.54
C LYS A 197 -2.28 -18.27 -26.92
N VAL A 198 -1.21 -17.51 -27.16
CA VAL A 198 0.15 -18.02 -27.41
C VAL A 198 1.01 -18.07 -26.14
N ARG A 199 0.39 -18.05 -24.95
CA ARG A 199 1.02 -18.15 -23.63
C ARG A 199 1.99 -17.00 -23.29
N MET A 200 1.89 -15.83 -23.92
CA MET A 200 2.66 -14.66 -23.48
C MET A 200 2.05 -14.05 -22.20
N LYS A 201 2.91 -13.63 -21.27
CA LYS A 201 2.49 -12.92 -20.04
C LYS A 201 1.94 -11.52 -20.39
N VAL A 202 1.01 -11.02 -19.58
CA VAL A 202 0.32 -9.73 -19.79
C VAL A 202 1.28 -8.54 -19.83
N THR A 203 2.21 -8.41 -18.88
CA THR A 203 3.12 -7.25 -18.82
C THR A 203 4.03 -7.13 -20.05
N PRO A 204 4.69 -8.21 -20.53
CA PRO A 204 5.38 -8.18 -21.82
C PRO A 204 4.46 -7.80 -22.99
N ALA A 205 3.23 -8.32 -23.03
CA ALA A 205 2.28 -8.02 -24.10
C ALA A 205 1.92 -6.53 -24.17
N ILE A 206 1.64 -5.90 -23.01
CA ILE A 206 1.36 -4.46 -22.93
C ILE A 206 2.56 -3.65 -23.40
N LYS A 207 3.77 -4.03 -22.98
CA LYS A 207 4.99 -3.32 -23.38
C LYS A 207 5.19 -3.41 -24.89
N THR A 208 5.07 -4.61 -25.47
CA THR A 208 5.20 -4.80 -26.93
C THR A 208 4.18 -3.97 -27.70
N PHE A 209 2.92 -3.94 -27.26
CA PHE A 209 1.90 -3.08 -27.89
C PHE A 209 2.27 -1.59 -27.78
N ALA A 210 2.72 -1.13 -26.61
CA ALA A 210 3.13 0.25 -26.42
C ALA A 210 4.30 0.64 -27.33
N ASP A 211 5.28 -0.25 -27.47
CA ASP A 211 6.44 -0.06 -28.35
C ASP A 211 6.00 -0.05 -29.84
N GLU A 212 5.12 -0.97 -30.26
CA GLU A 212 4.60 -1.08 -31.64
C GLU A 212 3.78 0.14 -32.08
N HIS A 213 3.03 0.76 -31.15
CA HIS A 213 2.13 1.88 -31.42
C HIS A 213 2.68 3.24 -30.99
N ASN A 214 3.95 3.30 -30.57
CA ASN A 214 4.59 4.51 -30.08
C ASN A 214 3.76 5.19 -28.96
N PHE A 215 3.38 4.39 -27.96
CA PHE A 215 2.78 4.84 -26.70
C PHE A 215 3.80 4.76 -25.57
N ASN A 216 3.60 5.59 -24.54
CA ASN A 216 4.36 5.46 -23.30
C ASN A 216 3.97 4.13 -22.61
N PRO A 217 4.91 3.21 -22.30
CA PRO A 217 4.59 1.91 -21.71
C PRO A 217 3.85 2.00 -20.35
N ASN A 218 4.14 3.03 -19.55
CA ASN A 218 3.46 3.24 -18.27
C ASN A 218 2.01 3.70 -18.49
N GLN A 219 1.78 4.54 -19.49
CA GLN A 219 0.43 4.96 -19.87
C GLN A 219 -0.40 3.77 -20.36
N ALA A 220 0.14 2.95 -21.27
CA ALA A 220 -0.53 1.74 -21.76
C ALA A 220 -0.88 0.76 -20.63
N ARG A 221 0.08 0.55 -19.72
CA ARG A 221 -0.13 -0.30 -18.53
C ARG A 221 -1.24 0.24 -17.64
N SER A 222 -1.20 1.53 -17.31
CA SER A 222 -2.22 2.17 -16.47
C SER A 222 -3.62 2.04 -17.08
N ARG A 223 -3.76 2.37 -18.37
CA ARG A 223 -5.05 2.34 -19.10
C ARG A 223 -5.60 0.92 -19.26
N PHE A 224 -4.75 -0.07 -19.50
CA PHE A 224 -5.14 -1.48 -19.53
C PHE A 224 -5.77 -1.94 -18.21
N TYR A 225 -5.10 -1.69 -17.08
CA TYR A 225 -5.60 -2.14 -15.77
C TYR A 225 -6.83 -1.35 -15.32
N GLU A 226 -6.93 -0.07 -15.66
CA GLU A 226 -8.13 0.74 -15.48
C GLU A 226 -9.34 0.10 -16.20
N ARG A 227 -9.18 -0.24 -17.48
CA ARG A 227 -10.24 -0.84 -18.29
C ARG A 227 -10.62 -2.24 -17.81
N MET A 228 -9.65 -3.08 -17.46
CA MET A 228 -9.90 -4.41 -16.87
C MET A 228 -10.69 -4.33 -15.56
N ARG A 229 -10.43 -3.32 -14.72
CA ARG A 229 -11.19 -3.07 -13.49
C ARG A 229 -12.64 -2.70 -13.80
N LEU A 230 -12.89 -1.89 -14.81
CA LEU A 230 -14.25 -1.53 -15.25
C LEU A 230 -15.03 -2.74 -15.79
N ILE A 231 -14.39 -3.56 -16.63
CA ILE A 231 -15.01 -4.79 -17.17
C ILE A 231 -15.42 -5.73 -16.02
N LYS A 232 -14.56 -5.87 -15.00
CA LYS A 232 -14.88 -6.68 -13.82
C LYS A 232 -16.11 -6.16 -13.07
N LEU A 233 -16.18 -4.85 -12.80
CA LEU A 233 -17.32 -4.24 -12.11
C LEU A 233 -18.63 -4.39 -12.89
N LEU A 234 -18.61 -4.23 -14.22
CA LEU A 234 -19.79 -4.40 -15.07
C LEU A 234 -20.29 -5.85 -15.06
N LYS A 235 -19.37 -6.82 -15.04
CA LYS A 235 -19.72 -8.23 -14.96
C LYS A 235 -20.43 -8.55 -13.64
N GLU A 236 -19.88 -8.08 -12.52
CA GLU A 236 -20.47 -8.25 -11.18
C GLU A 236 -21.89 -7.64 -11.10
N GLN A 237 -22.12 -6.47 -11.71
CA GLN A 237 -23.46 -5.85 -11.77
C GLN A 237 -24.46 -6.63 -12.63
N SER A 238 -24.00 -7.19 -13.75
CA SER A 238 -24.86 -8.00 -14.63
C SER A 238 -25.31 -9.30 -13.95
N GLU A 239 -24.41 -9.93 -13.18
CA GLU A 239 -24.70 -11.15 -12.44
C GLU A 239 -25.70 -10.88 -11.30
N SER A 240 -25.55 -9.77 -10.56
CA SER A 240 -26.49 -9.40 -9.50
C SER A 240 -27.89 -9.04 -9.98
N THR A 241 -28.04 -8.58 -11.22
CA THR A 241 -29.36 -8.23 -11.78
C THR A 241 -30.08 -9.46 -12.32
N SER A 242 -29.33 -10.47 -12.76
CA SER A 242 -29.89 -11.69 -13.34
C SER A 242 -30.51 -12.66 -12.31
N SER A 243 -30.13 -12.56 -11.03
CA SER A 243 -30.68 -13.40 -9.96
C SER A 243 -32.00 -12.87 -9.34
N SER A 244 -32.48 -11.70 -9.78
CA SER A 244 -33.67 -11.04 -9.23
C SER A 244 -34.97 -11.28 -10.03
N THR A 245 -34.92 -12.00 -11.16
CA THR A 245 -36.06 -12.08 -12.09
C THR A 245 -36.49 -13.52 -12.35
N THR A 246 -36.96 -14.21 -11.31
CA THR A 246 -37.74 -15.44 -11.44
C THR A 246 -38.96 -15.39 -10.54
N SER A 247 -40.01 -14.71 -11.00
CA SER A 247 -41.41 -15.00 -10.65
C SER A 247 -42.33 -14.24 -11.61
N SER A 248 -43.17 -14.99 -12.33
CA SER A 248 -44.43 -14.61 -12.99
C SER A 248 -44.51 -14.82 -14.50
N THR A 249 -45.48 -15.67 -14.84
CA THR A 249 -46.35 -15.71 -16.03
C THR A 249 -45.96 -16.56 -17.26
N THR A 250 -46.64 -17.71 -17.33
CA THR A 250 -47.13 -18.48 -18.48
C THR A 250 -47.58 -17.66 -19.70
N ALA A 251 -47.21 -18.10 -20.91
CA ALA A 251 -48.14 -18.36 -22.03
C ALA A 251 -47.45 -19.04 -23.22
N THR A 252 -48.18 -19.99 -23.79
CA THR A 252 -47.95 -20.86 -24.95
C THR A 252 -47.70 -20.11 -26.26
N THR A 253 -46.85 -20.62 -27.17
CA THR A 253 -47.09 -20.70 -28.63
C THR A 253 -46.01 -21.55 -29.33
N THR A 254 -46.48 -22.49 -30.14
CA THR A 254 -45.75 -23.42 -31.00
C THR A 254 -45.44 -22.77 -32.36
N HIS A 255 -44.22 -22.89 -32.90
CA HIS A 255 -44.00 -23.16 -34.35
C HIS A 255 -42.53 -23.51 -34.68
N ASN A 256 -42.41 -24.48 -35.60
CA ASN A 256 -41.22 -25.08 -36.16
C ASN A 256 -40.29 -24.11 -36.93
N SER A 257 -38.98 -24.29 -36.75
CA SER A 257 -38.02 -24.29 -37.86
C SER A 257 -36.79 -25.13 -37.49
N LYS A 258 -36.58 -26.19 -38.29
CA LYS A 258 -35.40 -27.06 -38.32
C LYS A 258 -34.17 -26.24 -38.68
N GLU A 259 -33.19 -26.19 -37.79
CA GLU A 259 -31.80 -25.93 -38.15
C GLU A 259 -30.86 -26.70 -37.21
N MET A 260 -29.78 -27.22 -37.79
CA MET A 260 -28.82 -28.15 -37.21
C MET A 260 -28.30 -27.73 -35.83
N ASN A 261 -28.64 -28.52 -34.82
CA ASN A 261 -28.18 -28.34 -33.44
C ASN A 261 -27.42 -29.60 -32.99
N VAL A 262 -26.11 -29.65 -33.26
CA VAL A 262 -25.22 -30.72 -32.78
C VAL A 262 -24.29 -30.22 -31.65
N LEU A 263 -24.33 -28.94 -31.28
CA LEU A 263 -23.57 -28.40 -30.14
C LEU A 263 -24.23 -28.53 -28.74
N PRO A 264 -25.57 -28.64 -28.55
CA PRO A 264 -26.15 -28.68 -27.20
C PRO A 264 -25.79 -29.96 -26.43
N ASP A 265 -25.54 -31.06 -27.13
CA ASP A 265 -25.40 -32.38 -26.52
C ASP A 265 -24.01 -32.59 -25.89
N VAL A 266 -22.98 -31.96 -26.46
CA VAL A 266 -21.62 -31.97 -25.90
C VAL A 266 -21.53 -31.08 -24.66
N VAL A 267 -22.15 -29.89 -24.71
CA VAL A 267 -22.19 -28.97 -23.56
C VAL A 267 -23.01 -29.57 -22.41
N SER A 268 -24.13 -30.23 -22.71
CA SER A 268 -24.95 -30.90 -21.70
C SER A 268 -24.24 -32.08 -21.04
N ARG A 269 -23.40 -32.82 -21.78
CA ARG A 269 -22.56 -33.88 -21.20
C ARG A 269 -21.47 -33.32 -20.30
N LEU A 270 -20.77 -32.26 -20.72
CA LEU A 270 -19.73 -31.62 -19.92
C LEU A 270 -20.29 -31.04 -18.62
N ILE A 271 -21.49 -30.44 -18.66
CA ILE A 271 -22.17 -29.93 -17.46
C ILE A 271 -22.53 -31.09 -16.50
N LYS A 272 -23.03 -32.22 -17.03
CA LYS A 272 -23.34 -33.39 -16.20
C LYS A 272 -22.10 -34.04 -15.58
N GLU A 273 -21.00 -34.12 -16.33
CA GLU A 273 -19.72 -34.65 -15.80
C GLU A 273 -19.14 -33.74 -14.71
N GLU A 274 -19.23 -32.41 -14.88
CA GLU A 274 -18.77 -31.45 -13.87
C GLU A 274 -19.63 -31.54 -12.59
N GLN A 275 -20.96 -31.66 -12.73
CA GLN A 275 -21.88 -31.85 -11.60
C GLN A 275 -21.59 -33.15 -10.84
N GLN A 276 -21.36 -34.27 -11.54
CA GLN A 276 -20.99 -35.54 -10.90
C GLN A 276 -19.65 -35.46 -10.15
N LYS A 277 -18.64 -34.75 -10.70
CA LYS A 277 -17.36 -34.52 -10.01
C LYS A 277 -17.52 -33.67 -8.75
N GLN A 278 -18.38 -32.65 -8.79
CA GLN A 278 -18.67 -31.84 -7.61
C GLN A 278 -19.42 -32.63 -6.53
N GLU A 279 -20.37 -33.50 -6.93
CA GLU A 279 -21.10 -34.34 -5.99
C GLU A 279 -20.19 -35.42 -5.36
N GLN A 280 -19.27 -36.01 -6.13
CA GLN A 280 -18.24 -36.91 -5.59
C GLN A 280 -17.30 -36.18 -4.62
N LYS A 281 -16.91 -34.93 -4.90
CA LYS A 281 -16.12 -34.12 -3.96
C LYS A 281 -16.87 -33.84 -2.66
N LYS A 282 -18.16 -33.49 -2.74
CA LYS A 282 -19.01 -33.31 -1.55
C LYS A 282 -19.12 -34.58 -0.72
N ARG A 283 -19.35 -35.74 -1.36
CA ARG A 283 -19.42 -37.03 -0.64
C ARG A 283 -18.10 -37.41 0.03
N LYS A 284 -16.95 -37.11 -0.60
CA LYS A 284 -15.63 -37.32 0.01
C LYS A 284 -15.35 -36.36 1.17
N GLN A 285 -15.83 -35.12 1.10
CA GLN A 285 -15.71 -34.17 2.20
C GLN A 285 -16.55 -34.64 3.39
N GLN A 286 -17.80 -35.05 3.13
CA GLN A 286 -18.73 -35.51 4.15
C GLN A 286 -18.27 -36.81 4.83
N GLN A 287 -17.58 -37.71 4.11
CA GLN A 287 -16.94 -38.90 4.71
C GLN A 287 -15.73 -38.58 5.60
N VAL A 288 -15.07 -37.44 5.43
CA VAL A 288 -13.93 -37.02 6.28
C VAL A 288 -14.43 -36.31 7.55
N ASP A 289 -15.59 -35.67 7.45
CA ASP A 289 -16.23 -34.99 8.59
C ASP A 289 -16.92 -36.04 9.50
N ASP A 290 -17.56 -37.07 8.94
CA ASP A 290 -18.21 -38.15 9.72
C ASP A 290 -17.20 -39.10 10.44
N GLU A 291 -15.91 -39.08 10.10
CA GLU A 291 -14.87 -39.88 10.78
C GLU A 291 -14.22 -39.17 11.99
N ASN A 292 -14.62 -37.93 12.32
CA ASN A 292 -14.07 -37.16 13.44
C ASN A 292 -15.06 -36.83 14.58
N ASP A 293 -16.31 -37.30 14.50
CA ASP A 293 -17.37 -36.97 15.46
C ASP A 293 -17.52 -37.96 16.64
N ASP A 294 -16.40 -38.37 17.25
CA ASP A 294 -16.39 -39.13 18.52
C ASP A 294 -15.39 -38.54 19.52
N VAL A 295 -15.50 -37.25 19.84
CA VAL A 295 -14.97 -36.68 21.10
C VAL A 295 -15.94 -35.63 21.62
N GLU A 296 -16.79 -36.01 22.57
CA GLU A 296 -17.53 -35.07 23.41
C GLU A 296 -16.53 -34.20 24.18
N ASN A 297 -16.45 -32.91 23.84
CA ASN A 297 -15.92 -31.89 24.73
C ASN A 297 -16.90 -30.74 24.83
N ASP A 298 -17.43 -30.62 26.04
CA ASP A 298 -18.43 -29.67 26.50
C ASP A 298 -17.69 -28.39 26.92
N GLU A 299 -17.39 -27.47 25.99
CA GLU A 299 -16.93 -26.11 26.33
C GLU A 299 -17.59 -25.06 25.44
N ASN A 300 -18.18 -24.06 26.10
CA ASN A 300 -18.88 -22.93 25.51
C ASN A 300 -17.94 -22.10 24.63
N GLU A 301 -18.13 -22.15 23.30
CA GLU A 301 -17.51 -21.21 22.37
C GLU A 301 -18.45 -20.02 22.13
N ASP A 302 -18.08 -18.86 22.69
CA ASP A 302 -18.55 -17.57 22.18
C ASP A 302 -17.97 -17.39 20.76
N GLU A 303 -18.79 -17.66 19.75
CA GLU A 303 -18.48 -17.49 18.33
C GLU A 303 -18.11 -16.02 18.04
N TYR A 304 -16.80 -15.74 18.02
CA TYR A 304 -16.27 -14.43 17.66
C TYR A 304 -16.39 -14.22 16.14
N ASP A 305 -17.36 -13.39 15.73
CA ASP A 305 -17.56 -12.94 14.35
C ASP A 305 -16.41 -12.00 13.90
N PHE A 306 -15.33 -12.59 13.38
CA PHE A 306 -14.11 -11.89 12.93
C PHE A 306 -14.29 -11.02 11.67
N ASP A 307 -15.35 -11.24 10.89
CA ASP A 307 -15.64 -10.39 9.73
C ASP A 307 -16.01 -8.95 10.14
N LYS A 308 -16.45 -8.76 11.40
CA LYS A 308 -16.62 -7.42 12.01
C LYS A 308 -15.32 -6.75 12.45
N LEU A 309 -14.23 -7.50 12.67
CA LEU A 309 -12.91 -6.98 13.07
C LEU A 309 -12.03 -6.57 11.88
N LEU A 310 -12.32 -7.06 10.68
CA LEU A 310 -11.51 -6.85 9.48
C LEU A 310 -11.76 -5.51 8.77
N VAL A 311 -12.82 -4.79 9.12
CA VAL A 311 -13.11 -3.44 8.59
C VAL A 311 -12.90 -2.40 9.68
N SER A 312 -11.65 -2.21 10.12
CA SER A 312 -11.31 -0.97 10.82
C SER A 312 -11.47 0.17 9.81
N THR A 313 -12.59 0.89 9.87
CA THR A 313 -12.74 2.14 9.14
C THR A 313 -11.56 3.01 9.55
N PRO A 314 -10.73 3.50 8.60
CA PRO A 314 -9.60 4.34 8.93
C PRO A 314 -10.12 5.52 9.77
N GLY A 315 -9.53 5.72 10.96
CA GLY A 315 -9.97 6.78 11.85
C GLY A 315 -9.86 8.14 11.15
N LYS A 316 -10.78 9.05 11.49
CA LYS A 316 -10.90 10.37 10.89
C LYS A 316 -9.54 11.05 10.72
N VAL A 317 -9.13 11.31 9.47
CA VAL A 317 -7.92 12.08 9.18
C VAL A 317 -8.08 13.48 9.77
N THR A 318 -7.15 13.85 10.63
CA THR A 318 -7.16 15.17 11.25
C THR A 318 -5.98 15.96 10.69
N THR A 319 -6.27 17.00 9.90
CA THR A 319 -5.28 18.00 9.50
C THR A 319 -4.97 18.87 10.72
N VAL A 320 -3.73 18.85 11.19
CA VAL A 320 -3.32 19.67 12.34
C VAL A 320 -2.61 20.93 11.83
N GLU A 321 -3.31 22.06 11.86
CA GLU A 321 -2.78 23.35 11.36
C GLU A 321 -2.08 24.22 12.43
N LYS A 322 -1.96 23.79 13.71
CA LYS A 322 -1.41 24.66 14.78
C LYS A 322 -0.52 23.96 15.82
N ASN A 323 0.53 24.68 16.24
CA ASN A 323 1.36 24.56 17.46
C ASN A 323 1.66 23.14 17.96
N ILE A 324 2.42 22.39 17.16
CA ILE A 324 2.85 21.03 17.50
C ILE A 324 4.34 20.95 17.83
N GLU A 325 4.98 22.03 18.27
CA GLU A 325 6.45 22.15 18.44
C GLU A 325 7.11 20.95 19.16
N HIS A 326 6.39 20.30 20.09
CA HIS A 326 6.86 19.11 20.80
C HIS A 326 6.85 17.82 19.97
N LEU A 327 5.87 17.63 19.07
CA LEU A 327 5.89 16.54 18.07
C LEU A 327 6.90 16.83 16.94
N LEU A 328 7.22 18.10 16.72
CA LEU A 328 8.16 18.54 15.69
C LEU A 328 9.63 18.48 16.09
N SER A 329 9.97 18.20 17.36
CA SER A 329 11.39 17.99 17.73
C SER A 329 12.04 16.85 16.94
N ALA A 330 11.22 15.96 16.41
CA ALA A 330 11.61 14.82 15.62
C ALA A 330 11.71 15.14 14.11
N ILE A 331 11.40 16.34 13.61
CA ILE A 331 11.52 16.68 12.19
C ILE A 331 12.22 18.04 12.06
N ARG A 332 13.36 18.07 11.38
CA ARG A 332 14.17 19.29 11.21
C ARG A 332 14.33 19.63 9.74
N PHE A 333 14.03 20.87 9.37
CA PHE A 333 14.30 21.44 8.05
C PHE A 333 15.59 22.26 8.14
N GLU A 334 16.60 21.96 7.31
CA GLU A 334 17.89 22.69 7.36
C GLU A 334 17.96 23.89 6.41
N ASN A 335 17.09 23.98 5.41
CA ASN A 335 17.00 25.14 4.51
C ASN A 335 15.60 25.29 3.88
N GLU A 336 15.32 26.47 3.31
CA GLU A 336 14.00 26.80 2.71
C GLU A 336 13.64 25.94 1.48
N THR A 337 14.58 25.19 0.91
CA THR A 337 14.42 24.68 -0.46
C THR A 337 14.68 23.20 -0.66
N THR A 338 15.29 22.45 0.26
CA THR A 338 15.74 21.12 -0.17
C THR A 338 15.91 20.05 0.89
N ARG A 339 16.29 20.33 2.15
CA ARG A 339 16.75 19.27 3.07
C ARG A 339 15.81 19.02 4.25
N ILE A 340 15.28 17.80 4.34
CA ILE A 340 14.45 17.32 5.46
C ILE A 340 15.23 16.25 6.23
N ILE A 341 15.36 16.44 7.55
CA ILE A 341 15.87 15.44 8.48
C ILE A 341 14.70 14.93 9.31
N ILE A 342 14.40 13.65 9.14
CA ILE A 342 13.35 12.98 9.90
C ILE A 342 14.04 12.13 10.98
N TYR A 343 13.73 12.42 12.23
CA TYR A 343 14.04 11.59 13.38
C TYR A 343 12.79 10.75 13.70
N ARG A 344 12.95 9.43 13.78
CA ARG A 344 11.98 8.60 14.50
C ARG A 344 12.41 8.54 15.96
N LEU A 345 11.60 9.07 16.87
CA LEU A 345 11.77 8.83 18.30
C LEU A 345 11.03 7.54 18.66
N CYS A 346 11.55 6.82 19.65
CA CYS A 346 11.03 5.53 20.06
C CYS A 346 9.55 5.58 20.49
N SER A 347 8.80 4.52 20.17
CA SER A 347 7.34 4.39 20.39
C SER A 347 6.88 4.65 21.83
N HIS A 348 7.76 4.44 22.83
CA HIS A 348 7.46 4.73 24.22
C HIS A 348 7.25 6.24 24.50
N MET A 349 7.86 7.15 23.73
CA MET A 349 7.57 8.59 23.84
C MET A 349 6.24 8.95 23.17
N ASP A 350 5.86 8.27 22.10
CA ASP A 350 4.53 8.43 21.47
C ASP A 350 3.41 7.98 22.42
N TYR A 351 3.68 6.99 23.28
CA TYR A 351 2.77 6.52 24.31
C TYR A 351 2.54 7.56 25.43
N ALA A 352 3.57 8.32 25.80
CA ALA A 352 3.44 9.38 26.80
C ALA A 352 2.68 10.60 26.27
N ILE A 353 2.79 10.89 24.97
CA ILE A 353 2.11 12.01 24.30
C ILE A 353 0.63 11.69 24.01
N SER A 354 0.28 10.40 23.85
CA SER A 354 -1.08 9.95 23.48
C SER A 354 -2.03 9.67 24.65
N LYS A 355 -1.70 10.06 25.90
CA LYS A 355 -2.64 10.01 27.04
C LYS A 355 -3.85 10.94 26.78
N GLY A 356 -4.82 10.45 26.01
CA GLY A 356 -6.07 11.16 25.69
C GLY A 356 -6.63 10.93 24.28
N THR A 357 -5.95 10.22 23.37
CA THR A 357 -6.45 10.04 21.99
C THR A 357 -6.54 8.56 21.56
N PRO A 358 -7.60 8.15 20.82
CA PRO A 358 -7.77 6.77 20.36
C PRO A 358 -6.62 6.30 19.44
N ARG A 359 -6.28 5.01 19.52
CA ARG A 359 -5.12 4.35 18.88
C ARG A 359 -5.05 4.44 17.33
N ASN A 360 -6.07 4.94 16.65
CA ASN A 360 -6.19 4.91 15.17
C ASN A 360 -6.41 6.30 14.55
N ARG A 361 -5.78 7.37 15.06
CA ARG A 361 -5.86 8.69 14.39
C ARG A 361 -4.77 8.83 13.32
N ILE A 362 -5.19 9.06 12.09
CA ILE A 362 -4.31 9.49 11.01
C ILE A 362 -3.95 10.96 11.27
N VAL A 363 -2.69 11.21 11.59
CA VAL A 363 -2.14 12.56 11.68
C VAL A 363 -1.46 12.87 10.35
N SER A 364 -2.16 13.60 9.48
CA SER A 364 -1.52 14.19 8.30
C SER A 364 -0.93 15.53 8.71
N LEU A 365 0.40 15.61 8.71
CA LEU A 365 1.11 16.85 8.99
C LEU A 365 1.50 17.50 7.66
N THR A 366 0.87 18.63 7.36
CA THR A 366 1.26 19.49 6.24
C THR A 366 2.17 20.59 6.76
N PHE A 367 3.42 20.57 6.30
CA PHE A 367 4.41 21.55 6.72
C PHE A 367 4.46 22.70 5.72
N THR A 368 4.60 23.92 6.25
CA THR A 368 4.95 25.09 5.47
C THR A 368 6.36 25.51 5.87
N VAL A 369 7.35 25.30 5.00
CA VAL A 369 8.75 25.64 5.34
C VAL A 369 8.90 27.17 5.38
N ALA A 370 9.25 27.72 6.55
CA ALA A 370 9.60 29.13 6.73
C ALA A 370 10.99 29.22 7.36
N SER A 371 11.85 30.11 6.87
CA SER A 371 13.21 30.30 7.40
C SER A 371 13.21 30.72 8.87
N GLN A 372 14.15 30.15 9.64
CA GLN A 372 14.80 30.89 10.72
C GLN A 372 16.30 30.54 10.83
N PRO A 373 17.18 31.54 11.02
CA PRO A 373 18.61 31.32 11.22
C PRO A 373 18.98 31.30 12.71
N ASN A 374 19.22 30.12 13.30
CA ASN A 374 20.28 29.93 14.31
C ASN A 374 20.44 28.46 14.75
N ILE A 375 21.35 27.74 14.08
CA ILE A 375 21.59 26.30 14.24
C ILE A 375 22.30 25.94 15.55
N ASN A 376 23.16 26.82 16.07
CA ASN A 376 24.06 26.48 17.19
C ASN A 376 23.39 26.43 18.57
N LYS A 377 22.18 26.97 18.72
CA LYS A 377 21.49 27.05 20.02
C LYS A 377 20.64 25.80 20.35
N MET A 378 20.18 25.04 19.35
CA MET A 378 19.27 23.90 19.56
C MET A 378 19.97 22.53 19.68
N VAL A 379 21.07 22.28 18.95
CA VAL A 379 21.85 21.04 19.08
C VAL A 379 22.38 20.87 20.51
N LYS A 380 22.77 21.98 21.14
CA LYS A 380 23.18 22.04 22.55
C LYS A 380 22.05 21.78 23.56
N LYS A 381 20.79 21.86 23.13
CA LYS A 381 19.59 21.66 23.97
C LYS A 381 19.14 20.18 23.94
N LEU A 382 19.23 19.51 22.79
CA LEU A 382 18.92 18.07 22.66
C LEU A 382 19.97 17.17 23.32
N SER A 383 21.25 17.55 23.31
CA SER A 383 22.31 16.83 24.05
C SER A 383 22.15 16.89 25.57
N ASN A 384 21.29 17.78 26.08
CA ASN A 384 21.06 18.01 27.51
C ASN A 384 19.73 17.44 28.02
N ILE A 385 18.96 16.74 27.18
CA ILE A 385 17.79 16.00 27.64
C ILE A 385 18.27 14.75 28.37
N LYS A 386 18.41 14.86 29.70
CA LYS A 386 18.52 13.68 30.57
C LYS A 386 17.13 13.05 30.65
N CYS A 387 16.96 11.89 30.01
CA CYS A 387 15.82 11.03 30.32
C CYS A 387 15.91 10.64 31.80
N ARG A 388 14.92 11.03 32.61
CA ARG A 388 14.75 10.45 33.94
C ARG A 388 14.48 8.95 33.75
N LYS A 389 15.22 8.14 34.50
CA LYS A 389 15.04 6.69 34.58
C LYS A 389 13.64 6.34 35.05
#